data_AF-A0A4R5BNF0-F1
#
_entry.id   AF-A0A4R5BNF0-F1
#
_cell.length_a   1.000
_cell.length_b   1.000
_cell.length_c   1.000
_cell.angle_alpha   90.00
_cell.angle_beta   90.00
_cell.angle_gamma   90.00
#
_symmetry.space_group_name_H-M   'P 1'
#
loop_
_entity.id
_entity.type
_entity.pdbx_description
1 polymer ?
#
loop_
_entity_poly.entity_id
_entity_poly.type
_entity_poly.pdbx_seq_one_letter_code
_entity_poly.pdbx_strand_id
1 'polypeptide(L)' 'MVLKPSEAAEDDDPDAVTLSTGTGEITITSAAQGAYSVAIPDTALTDAGNRWYRVDAVAGSSRKTIIYGPLKVRDL' A
#
# COMPACT_ATOMS: atom_id res chain seq x y z
N MET A 1 -4.07 2.09 -0.13
CA MET A 1 -3.02 1.09 0.13
C MET A 1 -2.79 1.02 1.62
N VAL A 2 -2.54 -0.17 2.17
CA VAL A 2 -2.20 -0.33 3.59
C VAL A 2 -0.87 -1.07 3.70
N LEU A 3 0.06 -0.52 4.49
CA LEU A 3 1.30 -1.18 4.92
C LEU A 3 1.10 -1.75 6.31
N LYS A 4 1.37 -3.04 6.46
CA LYS A 4 1.17 -3.76 7.72
C LYS A 4 2.47 -4.34 8.26
N PRO A 5 2.63 -4.47 9.59
CA PRO A 5 3.77 -5.14 10.20
C PRO A 5 3.78 -6.65 9.92
N SER A 6 2.61 -7.26 9.70
CA SER A 6 2.48 -8.68 9.37
C SER A 6 1.22 -8.97 8.54
N GLU A 7 1.12 -10.19 8.00
CA GLU A 7 -0.07 -10.65 7.25
C GLU A 7 -1.33 -10.72 8.12
N ALA A 8 -1.18 -11.12 9.39
CA ALA A 8 -2.29 -11.34 10.31
C ALA A 8 -2.84 -10.04 10.93
N ALA A 9 -2.11 -8.92 10.82
CA ALA A 9 -2.55 -7.64 11.36
C ALA A 9 -3.82 -7.15 10.65
N GLU A 10 -4.75 -6.57 11.40
CA GLU A 10 -5.96 -5.95 10.85
C GLU A 10 -5.59 -4.64 10.11
N ASP A 11 -6.52 -4.05 9.37
CA ASP A 11 -6.23 -2.80 8.61
C ASP A 11 -6.16 -1.56 9.50
N ASP A 12 -6.83 -1.60 10.64
CA ASP A 12 -6.92 -0.58 11.67
C ASP A 12 -5.98 -0.85 12.86
N ASP A 13 -5.06 -1.80 12.69
CA ASP A 13 -3.96 -2.01 13.63
C ASP A 13 -3.18 -0.69 13.82
N PRO A 14 -2.82 -0.31 15.05
CA PRO A 14 -2.14 0.96 15.33
C PRO A 14 -0.79 1.11 14.62
N ASP A 15 -0.14 0.00 14.23
CA ASP A 15 1.11 -0.01 13.48
C ASP A 15 0.88 -0.10 11.95
N ALA A 16 -0.37 -0.19 11.50
CA ALA A 16 -0.71 -0.17 10.08
C ALA A 16 -0.75 1.26 9.53
N VAL A 17 -0.08 1.47 8.39
CA VAL A 17 -0.04 2.77 7.71
C VAL A 17 -0.95 2.73 6.49
N THR A 18 -2.02 3.52 6.52
CA THR A 18 -2.91 3.70 5.36
C THR A 18 -2.41 4.84 4.49
N LEU A 19 -2.15 4.54 3.22
CA LEU A 19 -1.75 5.48 2.19
C LEU A 19 -2.86 5.62 1.14
N SER A 20 -3.21 6.84 0.74
CA SER A 20 -4.34 7.08 -0.17
C SER A 20 -4.02 8.09 -1.26
N THR A 21 -4.66 7.93 -2.43
CA THR A 21 -4.60 8.94 -3.50
C THR A 21 -5.45 10.17 -3.15
N GLY A 22 -6.46 10.01 -2.30
CA GLY A 22 -7.34 11.11 -1.88
C GLY A 22 -6.66 12.10 -0.94
N THR A 23 -5.72 11.62 -0.11
CA THR A 23 -4.93 12.43 0.83
C THR A 23 -3.50 12.68 0.35
N GLY A 24 -3.08 12.04 -0.76
CA GLY A 24 -1.87 12.38 -1.51
C GLY A 24 -0.64 11.53 -1.18
N GLU A 25 -0.76 10.51 -0.33
CA GLU A 25 0.37 9.66 0.07
C GLU A 25 0.74 8.61 -0.99
N ILE A 26 -0.15 8.28 -1.92
CA ILE A 26 0.18 7.48 -3.10
C ILE A 26 -0.30 8.17 -4.38
N THR A 27 0.46 8.00 -5.46
CA THR A 27 0.05 8.41 -6.80
C THR A 27 -0.31 7.17 -7.59
N ILE A 28 -1.53 7.13 -8.15
CA ILE A 28 -1.91 6.14 -9.15
C ILE A 28 -1.77 6.80 -10.52
N THR A 29 -0.77 6.39 -11.28
CA THR A 29 -0.60 6.85 -12.66
C THR A 29 -1.29 5.87 -13.60
N SER A 30 -2.33 6.32 -14.29
CA SER A 30 -2.92 5.56 -15.39
C SER A 30 -2.00 5.65 -16.61
N ALA A 31 -1.45 4.52 -17.05
CA ALA A 31 -0.71 4.44 -18.31
C ALA A 31 -1.60 3.86 -19.42
N ALA A 32 -1.14 3.94 -20.68
CA ALA A 32 -1.83 3.36 -21.81
C ALA A 32 -2.13 1.87 -21.57
N GLN A 33 -3.24 1.37 -22.13
CA GLN A 33 -3.69 -0.03 -21.99
C GLN A 33 -4.12 -0.46 -20.58
N GLY A 34 -4.49 0.49 -19.70
CA GLY A 34 -5.07 0.16 -18.39
C GLY A 34 -4.06 -0.34 -17.37
N ALA A 35 -2.77 -0.02 -17.55
CA ALA A 35 -1.76 -0.28 -16.55
C ALA A 35 -1.80 0.79 -15.45
N TYR A 36 -1.70 0.34 -14.20
CA TYR A 36 -1.65 1.18 -13.01
C TYR A 36 -0.32 0.95 -12.31
N SER A 37 0.36 2.02 -11.93
CA SER A 37 1.49 1.96 -11.00
C SER A 37 1.07 2.51 -9.64
N VAL A 38 1.59 1.89 -8.57
CA VAL A 38 1.49 2.40 -7.20
C VAL A 38 2.91 2.62 -6.72
N ALA A 39 3.24 3.85 -6.36
CA ALA A 39 4.52 4.21 -5.76
C ALA A 39 4.34 4.39 -4.25
N ILE A 40 5.18 3.72 -3.46
CA ILE A 40 5.24 3.89 -2.00
C ILE A 40 6.29 4.98 -1.71
N PRO A 41 5.96 6.04 -0.96
CA PRO A 41 6.95 7.06 -0.58
C PRO A 41 8.10 6.46 0.23
N ASP A 42 9.30 7.00 0.05
CA ASP A 42 10.48 6.65 0.85
C ASP A 42 10.29 6.92 2.34
N THR A 43 9.55 7.99 2.69
CA THR A 43 9.17 8.33 4.06
C THR A 43 8.30 7.27 4.74
N ALA A 44 7.65 6.39 3.99
CA ALA A 44 6.88 5.26 4.53
C ALA A 44 7.74 3.99 4.69
N LEU A 45 9.00 4.02 4.24
CA LEU A 45 9.94 2.90 4.20
C LEU A 45 11.19 3.17 5.05
N THR A 46 11.06 3.93 6.14
CA THR A 46 12.18 4.40 6.97
C THR A 46 12.93 3.29 7.69
N ASP A 47 12.26 2.21 8.09
CA ASP A 47 12.87 1.13 8.87
C ASP A 47 12.98 -0.14 8.05
N ALA A 48 14.20 -0.68 7.95
CA ALA A 48 14.46 -2.00 7.38
C ALA A 48 13.67 -3.09 8.11
N GLY A 49 13.14 -4.04 7.35
CA GLY A 49 12.24 -5.04 7.93
C GLY A 49 11.44 -5.82 6.90
N ASN A 50 10.83 -6.91 7.38
CA ASN A 50 9.78 -7.60 6.64
C ASN A 50 8.48 -6.84 6.89
N ARG A 51 7.75 -6.49 5.82
CA ARG A 51 6.47 -5.81 5.84
C ARG A 51 5.51 -6.52 4.89
N TRP A 52 4.25 -6.10 4.89
CA TRP A 52 3.25 -6.52 3.92
C TRP A 52 2.56 -5.30 3.30
N TYR A 53 2.22 -5.40 2.02
CA TYR A 53 1.46 -4.37 1.33
C TYR A 53 0.13 -4.93 0.83
N ARG A 54 -0.90 -4.08 0.81
CA ARG A 54 -2.19 -4.36 0.17
C ARG A 54 -2.68 -3.15 -0.61
N VAL A 55 -3.16 -3.38 -1.82
CA VAL A 55 -3.79 -2.38 -2.68
C VAL A 55 -5.21 -2.81 -2.99
N ASP A 56 -6.15 -1.90 -2.69
CA ASP A 56 -7.57 -2.10 -2.94
C ASP A 56 -8.05 -1.12 -4.02
N ALA A 57 -8.90 -1.60 -4.92
CA ALA A 57 -9.78 -0.71 -5.69
C ALA A 57 -11.04 -0.42 -4.87
N VAL A 58 -11.40 0.86 -4.84
CA VAL A 58 -12.63 1.34 -4.23
C VAL A 58 -13.51 1.91 -5.34
N ALA A 59 -14.74 1.39 -5.47
CA ALA A 59 -15.75 1.86 -6.40
C ALA A 59 -17.08 2.03 -5.65
N GLY A 60 -17.40 3.27 -5.28
CA GLY A 60 -18.53 3.55 -4.38
C GLY A 60 -18.32 2.91 -3.01
N SER A 61 -19.31 2.16 -2.53
CA SER A 61 -19.24 1.40 -1.27
C SER A 61 -18.51 0.05 -1.40
N SER A 62 -18.12 -0.35 -2.61
CA SER A 62 -17.44 -1.62 -2.87
C SER A 62 -15.93 -1.45 -2.77
N ARG A 63 -15.28 -2.30 -1.98
CA ARG A 63 -13.83 -2.42 -1.88
C ARG A 63 -13.39 -3.81 -2.32
N LYS A 64 -12.39 -3.89 -3.18
CA LYS A 64 -11.81 -5.17 -3.63
C LYS A 64 -10.29 -5.10 -3.62
N THR A 65 -9.65 -6.03 -2.91
CA THR A 65 -8.20 -6.22 -2.96
C THR A 65 -7.79 -6.66 -4.37
N ILE A 66 -6.88 -5.93 -5.00
CA ILE A 66 -6.37 -6.25 -6.34
C ILE A 66 -5.00 -6.93 -6.25
N ILE A 67 -4.12 -6.43 -5.39
CA ILE A 67 -2.79 -6.99 -5.18
C ILE A 67 -2.40 -6.86 -3.71
N TYR A 68 -1.74 -7.90 -3.21
CA TYR A 68 -1.20 -7.94 -1.87
C TYR A 68 0.01 -8.87 -1.83
N GLY A 69 0.93 -8.65 -0.90
CA GLY A 69 2.07 -9.53 -0.76
C GLY A 69 3.13 -9.06 0.22
N PRO A 70 4.18 -9.87 0.42
CA PRO A 70 5.30 -9.52 1.28
C PRO A 70 6.17 -8.43 0.63
N LEU A 71 6.74 -7.57 1.47
CA LEU A 71 7.70 -6.52 1.12
C LEU A 71 8.91 -6.63 2.05
N LYS A 72 10.13 -6.60 1.50
CA LYS A 72 11.35 -6.48 2.32
C LYS A 72 11.95 -5.11 2.12
N VAL A 73 11.95 -4.29 3.17
CA VAL A 73 12.71 -3.03 3.21
C VAL A 73 14.14 -3.36 3.64
N ARG A 74 15.11 -2.86 2.87
CA ARG A 74 16.55 -3.01 3.15
C ARG A 74 17.16 -1.63 3.25
N ASP A 75 18.08 -1.46 4.19
CA ASP A 75 18.98 -0.30 4.19
C ASP A 75 19.88 -0.38 2.95
N LEU A 76 20.20 0.80 2.38
CA LEU A 76 21.11 0.94 1.24
C LEU A 76 22.57 0.75 1.65
#